data_AF-A0A2A7MR68-F1
#
_entry.id   AF-A0A2A7MR68-F1
#
_cell.length_a   1.000
_cell.length_b   1.000
_cell.length_c   1.000
_cell.angle_alpha   90.00
_cell.angle_beta   90.00
_cell.angle_gamma   90.00
#
_symmetry.space_group_name_H-M   'P 1'
#
loop_
_entity.id
_entity.type
_entity.pdbx_description
1 polymer ?
#
loop_
_entity_poly.entity_id
_entity_poly.type
_entity_poly.pdbx_seq_one_letter_code
_entity_poly.pdbx_strand_id
1 'polypeptide(L)'
;MGDVTTHQVPWHATGHHPRQRTFTQSSKLQDVLYEIRGPVHEHAARLEAEGHRILKLNIGNPAPFGFEAPDVIMRDMIAALPYAQG
;
A
#
# COMPACT_ATOMS: atom_id res chain seq x y z
N MET A 1 -30.51 4.55 -51.30
CA MET A 1 -29.99 3.60 -50.30
C MET A 1 -29.28 4.44 -49.24
N GLY A 2 -29.96 4.68 -48.11
CA GLY A 2 -29.38 5.10 -46.82
C GLY A 2 -29.03 6.59 -46.61
N ASP A 3 -30.01 7.40 -46.22
CA ASP A 3 -29.76 8.57 -45.35
C ASP A 3 -29.30 8.07 -43.97
N VAL A 4 -28.18 8.58 -43.46
CA VAL A 4 -27.74 8.35 -42.07
C VAL A 4 -27.75 9.67 -41.33
N THR A 5 -28.90 10.00 -40.77
CA THR A 5 -29.10 11.12 -39.84
C THR A 5 -28.30 10.86 -38.56
N THR A 6 -27.23 11.63 -38.36
CA THR A 6 -26.54 11.68 -37.05
C THR A 6 -27.44 12.39 -36.05
N HIS A 7 -28.08 11.62 -35.17
CA HIS A 7 -28.75 12.16 -33.98
C HIS A 7 -27.71 12.45 -32.90
N GLN A 8 -27.21 13.68 -32.84
CA GLN A 8 -26.54 14.20 -31.64
C GLN A 8 -27.60 14.47 -30.57
N VAL A 9 -27.58 13.67 -29.51
CA VAL A 9 -28.39 13.91 -28.31
C VAL A 9 -27.58 14.83 -27.40
N PRO A 10 -28.08 16.03 -27.03
CA PRO A 10 -27.38 16.88 -26.07
C PRO A 10 -27.59 16.31 -24.66
N TRP A 11 -26.54 15.77 -24.08
CA TRP A 11 -26.53 15.45 -22.65
C TRP A 11 -26.61 16.76 -21.86
N HIS A 12 -27.75 17.04 -21.24
CA HIS A 12 -27.84 18.06 -20.20
C HIS A 12 -27.07 17.57 -18.98
N ALA A 13 -25.80 17.93 -18.88
CA ALA A 13 -25.04 17.78 -17.66
C ALA A 13 -25.55 18.80 -16.63
N THR A 14 -26.60 18.45 -15.89
CA THR A 14 -26.91 19.15 -14.64
C THR A 14 -25.76 18.87 -13.68
N GLY A 15 -24.92 19.87 -13.47
CA GLY A 15 -23.77 19.82 -12.57
C GLY A 15 -24.20 19.58 -11.13
N HIS A 16 -24.40 18.31 -10.76
CA HIS A 16 -24.23 17.85 -9.39
C HIS A 16 -22.80 17.38 -9.28
N HIS A 17 -21.89 18.27 -8.87
CA HIS A 17 -20.63 17.83 -8.32
C HIS A 17 -20.97 16.99 -7.08
N PRO A 18 -20.73 15.66 -7.08
CA PRO A 18 -20.99 14.88 -5.89
C PRO A 18 -20.12 15.44 -4.78
N ARG A 19 -20.74 15.88 -3.66
CA ARG A 19 -20.00 16.28 -2.46
C ARG A 19 -19.02 15.16 -2.14
N GLN A 20 -17.74 15.48 -2.08
CA GLN A 20 -16.71 14.50 -1.72
C GLN A 20 -17.10 13.87 -0.39
N ARG A 21 -17.30 12.55 -0.40
CA ARG A 21 -17.64 11.79 0.79
C ARG A 21 -16.38 11.65 1.62
N THR A 22 -16.38 12.20 2.83
CA THR A 22 -15.31 11.98 3.80
C THR A 22 -15.36 10.53 4.29
N PHE A 23 -14.26 9.80 4.15
CA PHE A 23 -14.11 8.44 4.68
C PHE A 23 -13.33 8.51 5.99
N THR A 24 -14.00 8.23 7.10
CA THR A 24 -13.37 8.13 8.41
C THR A 24 -12.98 6.67 8.69
N GLN A 25 -12.09 6.45 9.66
CA GLN A 25 -11.74 5.11 10.14
C GLN A 25 -12.99 4.35 10.60
N SER A 26 -13.03 3.04 10.31
CA SER A 26 -14.11 2.16 10.78
C SER A 26 -14.10 2.08 12.30
N SER A 27 -15.28 2.05 12.92
CA SER A 27 -15.43 1.86 14.37
C SER A 27 -14.75 0.59 14.88
N LYS A 28 -14.65 -0.46 14.04
CA LYS A 28 -13.99 -1.73 14.39
C LYS A 28 -12.48 -1.58 14.65
N LEU A 29 -11.86 -0.52 14.15
CA LEU A 29 -10.42 -0.30 14.27
C LEU A 29 -10.06 0.67 15.41
N GLN A 30 -11.02 1.23 16.14
CA GLN A 30 -10.75 2.29 17.12
C GLN A 30 -9.85 1.82 18.27
N ASP A 31 -9.97 0.56 18.67
CA ASP A 31 -9.20 -0.02 19.78
C ASP A 31 -8.13 -1.03 19.30
N VAL A 32 -7.72 -0.93 18.03
CA VAL A 32 -6.65 -1.78 17.47
C VAL A 32 -5.31 -1.08 17.70
N LEU A 33 -4.50 -1.60 18.62
CA LEU A 33 -3.16 -1.08 18.92
C LEU A 33 -2.08 -2.07 18.45
N TYR A 34 -1.35 -1.70 17.41
CA TYR A 34 -0.15 -2.40 16.95
C TYR A 34 1.00 -1.41 16.80
N GLU A 35 1.80 -1.27 17.86
CA GLU A 35 2.75 -0.16 18.01
C GLU A 35 4.12 -0.34 17.33
N ILE A 36 4.33 -1.39 16.53
CA ILE A 36 5.64 -1.63 15.88
C ILE A 36 6.10 -0.42 15.05
N ARG A 37 5.16 0.40 14.56
CA ARG A 37 5.42 1.65 13.82
C ARG A 37 4.81 2.89 14.50
N GLY A 38 4.89 2.95 15.83
CA GLY A 38 4.41 4.10 16.62
C GLY A 38 5.42 5.25 16.79
N PRO A 39 5.19 6.18 17.72
CA PRO A 39 6.04 7.37 17.93
C PRO A 39 7.52 7.06 18.21
N VAL A 40 7.81 5.93 18.85
CA VAL A 40 9.18 5.46 19.09
C VAL A 40 9.88 5.13 17.77
N HIS A 41 9.18 4.52 16.82
CA HIS A 41 9.70 4.24 15.49
C HIS A 41 9.99 5.54 14.72
N GLU A 42 9.08 6.52 14.79
CA GLU A 42 9.28 7.84 14.18
C GLU A 42 10.53 8.54 14.74
N HIS A 43 10.70 8.48 16.06
CA HIS A 43 11.88 9.07 16.70
C HIS A 43 13.18 8.36 16.30
N ALA A 44 13.17 7.01 16.23
CA ALA A 44 14.30 6.24 15.74
C ALA A 44 14.63 6.61 14.28
N ALA A 45 13.62 6.75 13.41
CA ALA A 45 13.82 7.14 12.01
C ALA A 45 14.42 8.55 11.88
N ARG A 46 14.00 9.50 12.73
CA ARG A 46 14.60 10.83 12.80
C ARG A 46 16.10 10.76 13.17
N LEU A 47 16.44 9.98 14.20
CA LEU A 47 17.84 9.77 14.60
C LEU A 47 18.66 9.11 13.47
N GLU A 48 18.09 8.14 12.77
CA GLU A 48 18.73 7.54 11.58
C GLU A 48 18.99 8.58 10.49
N ALA A 49 18.04 9.48 10.22
CA ALA A 49 18.19 10.58 9.25
C ALA A 49 19.24 11.62 9.66
N GLU A 50 19.46 11.80 10.96
CA GLU A 50 20.55 12.62 11.53
C GLU A 50 21.91 11.92 11.47
N GLY A 51 21.97 10.68 10.99
CA GLY A 51 23.20 9.90 10.82
C GLY A 51 23.54 8.99 12.01
N HIS A 52 22.67 8.88 13.01
CA HIS A 52 22.87 7.95 14.11
C HIS A 52 22.60 6.51 13.69
N ARG A 53 23.48 5.60 14.10
CA ARG A 53 23.23 4.16 13.94
C ARG A 53 22.28 3.69 15.02
N ILE A 54 21.08 3.23 14.62
CA ILE A 54 20.10 2.61 15.52
C ILE A 54 20.10 1.10 15.33
N LEU A 55 20.29 0.35 16.41
CA LEU A 55 20.18 -1.11 16.40
C LEU A 55 18.71 -1.51 16.62
N LYS A 56 18.08 -2.14 15.61
CA LYS A 56 16.65 -2.46 15.60
C LYS A 56 16.37 -3.79 16.31
N LEU A 57 16.27 -3.78 17.65
CA LEU A 57 15.95 -4.98 18.45
C LEU A 57 14.45 -5.23 18.62
N ASN A 58 13.61 -4.35 18.05
CA ASN A 58 12.16 -4.36 18.20
C ASN A 58 11.43 -5.10 17.07
N ILE A 59 12.16 -5.60 16.05
CA ILE A 59 11.56 -6.26 14.88
C ILE A 59 12.17 -7.65 14.67
N GLY A 60 11.32 -8.61 14.33
CA GLY A 60 11.74 -9.94 13.87
C GLY A 60 12.02 -9.97 12.36
N ASN A 61 12.59 -8.90 11.79
CA ASN A 61 12.97 -8.89 10.37
C ASN A 61 14.36 -9.52 10.23
N PRO A 62 14.52 -10.69 9.58
CA PRO A 62 15.81 -11.37 9.52
C PRO A 62 16.84 -10.68 8.60
N ALA A 63 16.39 -10.02 7.53
CA ALA A 63 17.28 -9.51 6.49
C ALA A 63 18.32 -8.48 7.00
N PRO A 64 17.96 -7.48 7.84
CA PRO A 64 18.95 -6.58 8.46
C PRO A 64 20.02 -7.27 9.32
N PHE A 65 19.82 -8.53 9.69
CA PHE A 65 20.77 -9.33 10.47
C PHE A 65 21.52 -10.37 9.63
N GLY A 66 21.43 -10.28 8.29
CA GLY A 66 22.19 -11.15 7.38
C GLY A 66 21.60 -12.55 7.17
N PHE A 67 20.33 -12.75 7.54
CA PHE A 67 19.61 -13.97 7.20
C PHE A 67 18.97 -13.81 5.82
N GLU A 68 19.49 -14.57 4.87
CA GLU A 68 18.96 -14.65 3.51
C GLU A 68 17.99 -15.82 3.35
N ALA A 69 17.04 -15.68 2.42
CA ALA A 69 16.19 -16.79 2.03
C ALA A 69 17.04 -17.89 1.35
N PRO A 70 16.82 -19.18 1.65
CA PRO A 70 17.52 -20.27 0.98
C PRO A 70 17.35 -20.26 -0.54
N ASP A 71 18.40 -20.61 -1.27
CA ASP A 71 18.41 -20.64 -2.75
C ASP A 71 17.28 -21.46 -3.35
N VAL A 72 16.91 -22.57 -2.70
CA VAL A 72 15.82 -23.44 -3.14
C VAL A 72 14.50 -22.67 -3.15
N ILE A 73 14.20 -21.90 -2.08
CA ILE A 73 12.97 -21.10 -1.99
C ILE A 73 12.97 -20.01 -3.06
N MET A 74 14.11 -19.34 -3.26
CA MET A 74 14.23 -18.28 -4.27
C MET A 74 13.99 -18.83 -5.69
N ARG A 75 14.62 -19.96 -6.03
CA ARG A 75 14.46 -20.61 -7.32
C ARG A 75 13.00 -21.03 -7.57
N ASP A 76 12.37 -21.65 -6.58
CA ASP A 76 11.00 -22.13 -6.69
C ASP A 76 10.02 -20.97 -6.83
N MET A 77 10.22 -19.88 -6.06
CA MET A 77 9.44 -18.66 -6.22
C MET A 77 9.58 -18.08 -7.63
N ILE A 78 10.80 -17.92 -8.15
CA ILE A 78 11.06 -17.39 -9.50
C ILE A 78 10.35 -18.23 -10.56
N ALA A 79 10.41 -19.56 -10.44
CA ALA A 79 9.73 -20.47 -11.38
C ALA A 79 8.21 -20.37 -11.32
N ALA A 80 7.64 -20.08 -10.14
CA ALA A 80 6.20 -19.95 -9.94
C ALA A 80 5.63 -18.60 -10.39
N LEU A 81 6.43 -17.51 -10.36
CA LEU A 81 5.97 -16.15 -10.65
C LEU A 81 5.18 -15.98 -11.97
N PRO A 82 5.57 -16.58 -13.13
CA PRO A 82 4.84 -16.44 -14.38
C PRO A 82 3.42 -17.01 -14.35
N TYR A 83 3.15 -17.94 -13.43
CA TYR A 83 1.87 -18.63 -13.27
C TYR A 83 1.10 -18.17 -12.03
N ALA A 84 1.69 -17.26 -11.23
CA ALA A 84 1.07 -16.74 -10.03
C ALA A 84 -0.12 -15.82 -10.36
N GLN A 85 -1.09 -15.77 -9.45
CA GLN A 85 -2.24 -14.87 -9.52
C GLN A 85 -2.30 -14.04 -8.23
N GLY A 86 -2.69 -12.77 -8.34
CA GLY A 86 -2.80 -11.82 -7.24
C GLY A 86 -3.79 -10.72 -7.55
#